data_AF-A0A849UQY3-F1
#
_entry.id   AF-A0A849UQY3-F1
#
_cell.length_a   1.000
_cell.length_b   1.000
_cell.length_c   1.000
_cell.angle_alpha   90.00
_cell.angle_beta   90.00
_cell.angle_gamma   90.00
#
_symmetry.space_group_name_H-M   'P 1'
#
loop_
_entity.id
_entity.type
_entity.pdbx_description
1 polymer ?
#
loop_
_entity_poly.entity_id
_entity_poly.type
_entity_poly.pdbx_seq_one_letter_code
_entity_poly.pdbx_strand_id
1 'polypeptide(L)' 'MNKNTNTIFWKYAGLTTQFFFAVGLTVFIGIKADKWLHFTTPIFVWLLPLTIIISIIFKIIKDTSSKK' A
#
# COMPACT_ATOMS: atom_id res chain seq x y z
N MET A 1 -35.74 9.96 -0.13
CA MET A 1 -34.44 9.56 -0.72
C MET A 1 -33.89 8.39 0.08
N ASN A 2 -34.14 7.15 -0.36
CA ASN A 2 -33.69 5.93 0.33
C ASN A 2 -32.17 5.82 0.14
N LYS A 3 -31.38 6.25 1.14
CA LYS A 3 -29.92 6.16 1.07
C LYS A 3 -29.54 4.68 1.07
N ASN A 4 -29.17 4.19 -0.10
CA ASN A 4 -28.73 2.83 -0.35
C ASN A 4 -27.47 2.53 0.47
N THR A 5 -27.64 2.08 1.70
CA THR A 5 -26.57 1.72 2.65
C THR A 5 -25.65 0.63 2.09
N ASN A 6 -26.16 -0.25 1.23
CA ASN A 6 -25.38 -1.27 0.56
C ASN A 6 -24.28 -0.67 -0.33
N THR A 7 -24.55 0.47 -1.00
CA THR A 7 -23.53 1.12 -1.85
C THR A 7 -22.30 1.59 -1.08
N ILE A 8 -22.48 2.03 0.17
CA ILE A 8 -21.39 2.46 1.03
C ILE A 8 -20.54 1.25 1.42
N PHE A 9 -21.18 0.13 1.80
CA PHE A 9 -20.50 -1.11 2.14
C PHE A 9 -19.67 -1.65 0.96
N TRP A 10 -20.27 -1.73 -0.23
CA TRP A 10 -19.58 -2.16 -1.44
C TRP A 10 -18.43 -1.23 -1.84
N LYS A 11 -18.58 0.08 -1.62
CA LYS A 11 -17.51 1.05 -1.87
C LYS A 11 -16.32 0.85 -0.93
N TYR A 12 -16.56 0.65 0.37
CA TYR A 12 -15.49 0.36 1.32
C TYR A 12 -14.86 -1.01 1.08
N ALA A 13 -15.66 -2.03 0.78
CA ALA A 13 -15.15 -3.35 0.42
C ALA A 13 -14.22 -3.26 -0.80
N GLY A 14 -14.62 -2.54 -1.86
CA GLY A 14 -13.78 -2.31 -3.04
C GLY A 14 -12.47 -1.57 -2.74
N LEU A 15 -12.53 -0.53 -1.91
CA LEU A 15 -11.32 0.19 -1.45
C LEU A 15 -10.38 -0.73 -0.66
N THR A 16 -10.92 -1.53 0.26
CA THR A 16 -10.15 -2.49 1.04
C THR A 16 -9.53 -3.56 0.14
N THR A 17 -10.27 -4.11 -0.83
CA THR A 17 -9.73 -5.07 -1.80
C THR A 17 -8.58 -4.46 -2.61
N GLN A 18 -8.73 -3.23 -3.11
CA GLN A 18 -7.65 -2.54 -3.82
C GLN A 18 -6.41 -2.38 -2.94
N PHE A 19 -6.58 -2.02 -1.68
CA PHE A 19 -5.48 -1.90 -0.72
C PHE A 19 -4.79 -3.25 -0.47
N PHE A 20 -5.56 -4.31 -0.20
CA PHE A 20 -5.01 -5.66 -0.02
C PHE A 20 -4.27 -6.14 -1.27
N PHE A 21 -4.81 -5.88 -2.45
CA PHE A 21 -4.17 -6.26 -3.71
C PHE A 21 -2.85 -5.51 -3.89
N ALA A 22 -2.81 -4.20 -3.63
CA ALA A 22 -1.59 -3.40 -3.73
C ALA A 22 -0.51 -3.87 -2.75
N VAL A 23 -0.88 -4.15 -1.49
CA VAL A 23 0.03 -4.66 -0.46
C VAL A 23 0.53 -6.06 -0.83
N GLY A 24 -0.38 -6.97 -1.18
CA GLY A 24 -0.04 -8.34 -1.56
C GLY A 24 0.88 -8.39 -2.77
N LEU A 25 0.60 -7.58 -3.80
CA LEU A 25 1.43 -7.50 -5.01
C LEU A 25 2.82 -6.95 -4.68
N THR A 26 2.92 -5.94 -3.82
CA THR A 26 4.20 -5.35 -3.43
C THR A 26 5.06 -6.34 -2.64
N VAL A 27 4.45 -7.07 -1.69
CA VAL A 27 5.15 -8.13 -0.95
C VAL A 27 5.59 -9.25 -1.88
N PHE A 28 4.73 -9.67 -2.81
CA PHE A 28 5.06 -10.71 -3.79
C PHE A 28 6.24 -10.30 -4.69
N ILE A 29 6.26 -9.04 -5.16
CA ILE A 29 7.38 -8.48 -5.91
C ILE A 29 8.65 -8.47 -5.04
N GLY A 30 8.56 -8.09 -3.77
CA GLY A 30 9.67 -8.13 -2.82
C GLY A 30 10.26 -9.52 -2.66
N ILE A 31 9.41 -10.55 -2.46
CA ILE A 31 9.84 -11.95 -2.36
C ILE A 31 10.54 -12.40 -3.65
N LYS A 32 9.98 -12.04 -4.82
CA LYS A 32 10.55 -12.43 -6.12
C LYS A 32 11.88 -11.73 -6.37
N ALA A 33 12.01 -10.46 -5.98
CA ALA A 33 13.25 -9.69 -6.07
C ALA A 33 14.33 -10.24 -5.12
N ASP A 34 13.98 -10.53 -3.86
CA ASP A 34 14.88 -11.15 -2.88
C ASP A 34 15.43 -12.49 -3.39
N LYS A 35 14.55 -13.33 -3.95
CA LYS A 35 14.94 -14.62 -4.55
C LYS A 35 15.81 -14.46 -5.80
N TRP A 36 15.49 -13.51 -6.68
CA TRP A 36 16.25 -13.28 -7.91
C TRP A 36 17.67 -12.76 -7.63
N LEU A 37 17.83 -11.98 -6.57
CA LEU A 37 19.12 -11.44 -6.12
C LEU A 37 19.90 -12.41 -5.21
N HIS A 38 19.38 -13.62 -4.97
CA HIS A 38 19.95 -14.64 -4.07
C HIS A 38 20.30 -14.10 -2.67
N PHE A 39 19.52 -13.14 -2.15
CA PHE A 39 19.72 -12.69 -0.78
C PHE A 39 19.22 -13.77 0.19
N THR A 40 20.11 -14.24 1.07
CA THR A 40 19.78 -15.19 2.14
C THR A 40 18.79 -14.59 3.16
N THR A 41 18.78 -13.27 3.29
CA THR A 41 17.88 -12.51 4.16
C THR A 41 16.82 -11.81 3.32
N PRO A 42 15.53 -11.83 3.71
CA PRO A 42 14.42 -11.24 2.96
C PRO A 42 14.39 -9.71 3.13
N ILE A 43 15.41 -9.04 2.60
CA ILE A 43 15.65 -7.61 2.82
C ILE A 43 14.59 -6.79 2.07
N PHE A 44 14.28 -7.10 0.81
CA PHE A 44 13.30 -6.34 0.02
C PHE A 44 11.88 -6.53 0.56
N VAL A 45 11.53 -7.70 1.06
CA VAL A 45 10.25 -7.94 1.75
C VAL A 45 10.07 -7.01 2.96
N TRP A 46 11.16 -6.62 3.63
CA TRP A 46 11.11 -5.72 4.79
C TRP A 46 11.32 -4.25 4.42
N LEU A 47 12.21 -3.97 3.47
CA LEU A 47 12.61 -2.64 3.05
C LEU A 47 11.55 -1.98 2.16
N LEU A 48 10.86 -2.73 1.29
CA LEU A 48 9.80 -2.19 0.43
C LEU A 48 8.61 -1.64 1.24
N PRO A 49 8.03 -2.36 2.23
CA PRO A 49 7.00 -1.80 3.09
C PRO A 49 7.45 -0.56 3.84
N LEU A 50 8.70 -0.55 4.32
CA LEU A 50 9.25 0.55 5.11
C LEU A 50 9.46 1.81 4.26
N THR A 51 9.94 1.66 3.02
CA THR A 51 10.05 2.77 2.05
C THR A 51 8.70 3.33 1.61
N ILE A 52 7.67 2.48 1.50
CA ILE A 52 6.29 2.93 1.23
C ILE A 52 5.78 3.79 2.39
N ILE A 53 5.96 3.35 3.64
CA ILE A 53 5.54 4.12 4.83
C ILE A 53 6.22 5.49 4.84
N ILE A 54 7.53 5.53 4.61
CA ILE A 54 8.29 6.80 4.53
C ILE A 54 7.75 7.69 3.41
N SER A 55 7.48 7.13 2.22
CA SER A 55 6.95 7.89 1.08
C SER A 55 5.55 8.46 1.36
N ILE A 56 4.68 7.69 2.02
CA ILE A 56 3.35 8.15 2.43
C ILE A 56 3.48 9.29 3.43
N ILE A 57 4.31 9.15 4.46
CA ILE A 57 4.55 10.20 5.46
C ILE A 57 5.10 11.46 4.79
N PHE A 58 6.10 11.31 3.93
CA PHE A 58 6.69 12.43 3.18
C PHE A 58 5.65 13.13 2.30
N LYS A 59 4.81 12.35 1.61
CA LYS A 59 3.72 12.89 0.79
C LYS A 59 2.69 13.63 1.63
N ILE A 60 2.28 13.08 2.79
CA ILE A 60 1.36 13.74 3.72
C ILE A 60 1.96 15.06 4.21
N ILE A 61 3.24 15.07 4.59
CA ILE A 61 3.94 16.29 5.03
C ILE A 61 3.96 17.32 3.89
N LYS A 62 4.32 16.91 2.67
CA LYS A 62 4.37 17.80 1.50
C LYS A 62 2.99 18.36 1.14
N ASP A 63 1.97 17.51 1.10
CA ASP A 63 0.60 17.89 0.76
C ASP A 63 0.00 18.80 1.84
N THR A 64 0.37 18.59 3.11
CA THR A 64 -0.06 19.45 4.24
C THR A 64 0.73 20.77 4.29
N SER A 65 2.03 20.76 3.96
CA SER A 65 2.89 21.94 3.94
C SER A 65 2.61 22.86 2.75
N SER A 66 2.02 22.35 1.66
CA SER A 66 1.66 23.14 0.48
C SER A 66 0.31 23.87 0.62
N LYS A 67 -0.16 24.12 1.84
CA LYS A 67 -1.31 24.99 2.11
C LYS A 67 -0.83 26.42 2.32
N LYS A 68 -0.47 27.08 1.21
CA LYS A 68 -0.55 28.53 1.07
C LYS A 68 -1.72 28.85 0.14
#